data_AF-A0A5B1CML3-F1
#
_entry.id   AF-A0A5B1CML3-F1
#
_cell.length_a   1.000
_cell.length_b   1.000
_cell.length_c   1.000
_cell.angle_alpha   90.00
_cell.angle_beta   90.00
_cell.angle_gamma   90.00
#
_symmetry.space_group_name_H-M   'P 1'
#
loop_
_entity.id
_entity.type
_entity.pdbx_description
1 polymer ?
#
loop_
_entity_poly.entity_id
_entity_poly.type
_entity_poly.pdbx_seq_one_letter_code
_entity_poly.pdbx_strand_id
1 'polypeptide(L)' 'MTKLLLTADVDRRLAWPLGRAERLARRGKLPHLVLPDGSIRFRWRDIAKLVQTVATAPKSIDDQKAVDHA' A
#
# COMPACT_ATOMS: atom_id res chain seq x y z
N MET A 1 -4.61 13.85 17.90
CA MET A 1 -3.84 12.65 18.31
C MET A 1 -3.68 11.70 17.13
N THR A 2 -2.46 11.49 16.64
CA THR A 2 -2.20 10.62 15.48
C THR A 2 -2.00 9.19 15.96
N LYS A 3 -3.00 8.32 15.78
CA LYS A 3 -2.92 6.91 16.20
C LYS A 3 -1.92 6.15 15.31
N LEU A 4 -0.93 5.52 15.95
CA LEU A 4 0.00 4.60 15.30
C LEU A 4 -0.61 3.19 15.28
N LEU A 5 -0.55 2.54 14.12
CA LEU A 5 -1.04 1.18 13.90
C LEU A 5 0.11 0.17 13.97
N LEU A 6 -0.21 -1.04 14.42
CA LEU A 6 0.67 -2.19 14.35
C LEU A 6 0.62 -2.82 12.95
N THR A 7 1.60 -3.67 12.64
CA THR A 7 1.63 -4.48 11.41
C THR A 7 0.32 -5.26 11.21
N ALA A 8 -0.12 -5.98 12.24
CA ALA A 8 -1.35 -6.78 12.20
C ALA A 8 -2.63 -5.94 12.03
N ASP A 9 -2.66 -4.70 12.55
CA ASP A 9 -3.81 -3.80 12.36
C ASP A 9 -3.91 -3.36 10.89
N VAL A 10 -2.77 -3.10 10.26
CA VAL A 10 -2.70 -2.73 8.83
C VAL A 10 -3.11 -3.92 7.97
N ASP A 11 -2.61 -5.12 8.27
CA ASP A 11 -2.96 -6.33 7.54
C ASP A 11 -4.48 -6.58 7.59
N ARG A 12 -5.10 -6.49 8.78
CA ARG A 12 -6.55 -6.63 8.92
C ARG A 12 -7.33 -5.55 8.16
N ARG A 13 -6.90 -4.29 8.23
CA ARG A 13 -7.59 -3.17 7.55
C ARG A 13 -7.54 -3.27 6.03
N LEU A 14 -6.47 -3.83 5.48
CA LEU A 14 -6.28 -3.97 4.03
C LEU A 14 -6.62 -5.37 3.52
N ALA A 15 -7.19 -6.23 4.38
CA ALA A 15 -7.47 -7.64 4.08
C ALA A 15 -6.25 -8.38 3.50
N TRP A 16 -5.06 -8.09 4.03
CA TRP A 16 -3.81 -8.74 3.63
C TRP A 16 -3.49 -9.95 4.51
N PRO A 17 -2.72 -10.92 4.00
CA PRO A 17 -2.13 -11.97 4.82
C PRO A 17 -1.29 -11.38 5.95
N LEU A 18 -1.36 -12.00 7.14
CA LEU A 18 -0.56 -11.58 8.29
C LEU A 18 0.94 -11.53 7.95
N GLY A 19 1.60 -10.44 8.37
CA GLY A 19 3.01 -10.19 8.14
C GLY A 19 3.32 -9.53 6.80
N ARG A 20 2.33 -9.32 5.92
CA ARG A 20 2.53 -8.62 4.65
C ARG A 20 2.92 -7.16 4.87
N ALA A 21 2.27 -6.44 5.78
CA ALA A 21 2.60 -5.07 6.11
C ALA A 21 4.04 -4.94 6.63
N GLU A 22 4.49 -5.86 7.48
CA GLU A 22 5.88 -5.88 7.98
C GLU A 22 6.88 -6.11 6.85
N ARG A 23 6.63 -7.11 5.99
CA ARG A 23 7.47 -7.40 4.84
C ARG A 23 7.58 -6.20 3.88
N LEU A 24 6.49 -5.48 3.65
CA LEU A 24 6.49 -4.29 2.80
C LEU A 24 7.23 -3.12 3.45
N ALA A 25 7.07 -2.93 4.77
CA ALA A 25 7.83 -1.92 5.52
C ALA A 25 9.33 -2.17 5.44
N ARG A 26 9.78 -3.39 5.75
CA ARG A 26 11.20 -3.78 5.67
C ARG A 26 11.80 -3.63 4.26
N ARG A 27 10.97 -3.74 3.23
CA ARG A 27 11.36 -3.52 1.82
C ARG A 27 11.25 -2.05 1.38
N GLY A 28 10.88 -1.12 2.26
CA GLY A 28 10.67 0.29 1.93
C GLY A 28 9.47 0.56 1.03
N LYS A 29 8.56 -0.41 0.84
CA LYS A 29 7.40 -0.31 -0.06
C LYS A 29 6.12 0.18 0.63
N LEU A 30 6.16 0.34 1.95
CA LEU A 30 5.05 0.85 2.74
C LEU A 30 5.56 1.94 3.70
N PRO A 31 4.93 3.12 3.74
CA PRO A 31 5.32 4.20 4.65
C PRO A 31 5.22 3.73 6.09
N HIS A 32 6.34 3.75 6.82
CA HIS A 32 6.42 3.25 8.18
C HIS A 32 7.34 4.12 9.03
N LEU A 33 7.24 3.94 10.34
CA LEU A 33 8.11 4.52 11.35
C LEU A 33 8.79 3.40 12.10
N VAL A 34 10.09 3.53 12.31
CA VAL A 34 10.83 2.67 13.24
C VAL A 34 10.94 3.44 14.54
N LEU A 35 10.39 2.86 15.61
CA LEU A 35 10.48 3.42 16.96
C LEU A 35 11.86 3.10 17.58
N PRO A 36 12.26 3.78 18.67
CA PRO A 36 13.57 3.55 19.31
C PRO A 36 13.78 2.12 19.82
N ASP A 37 12.70 1.39 20.10
CA ASP A 37 12.70 -0.03 20.47
C ASP A 37 12.84 -0.98 19.27
N GLY A 38 12.99 -0.43 18.05
CA GLY A 38 13.05 -1.20 16.81
C GLY A 38 11.68 -1.63 16.26
N SER A 39 10.59 -1.30 16.96
CA SER A 39 9.24 -1.68 16.53
C SER A 39 8.80 -0.87 15.30
N ILE A 40 8.18 -1.55 14.34
CA ILE A 40 7.60 -0.91 13.15
C ILE A 40 6.18 -0.45 13.45
N ARG A 41 5.89 0.83 13.21
CA ARG A 41 4.57 1.45 13.33
C ARG A 41 4.14 2.15 12.05
N PHE A 42 2.83 2.30 11.89
CA PHE A 42 2.26 2.89 10.69
C PHE A 42 1.32 4.04 11.03
N ARG A 43 1.30 5.05 10.17
CA ARG A 43 0.28 6.10 10.17
C ARG A 43 -0.73 5.78 9.09
N TRP A 44 -1.99 5.59 9.49
CA TRP A 44 -3.05 5.27 8.52
C TRP A 44 -3.18 6.31 7.42
N ARG A 45 -3.01 7.60 7.76
CA ARG A 45 -3.11 8.70 6.79
C ARG A 45 -2.12 8.55 5.62
N ASP A 46 -0.92 8.06 5.89
CA ASP A 46 0.13 7.95 4.88
C ASP A 46 -0.09 6.70 4.01
N ILE A 47 -0.55 5.59 4.63
CA ILE A 47 -0.99 4.38 3.91
C ILE A 47 -2.20 4.70 3.02
N ALA A 48 -3.20 5.41 3.53
CA ALA A 48 -4.45 5.69 2.82
C ALA A 48 -4.21 6.48 1.54
N LYS A 49 -3.25 7.40 1.53
CA LYS A 49 -2.84 8.12 0.30
C LYS A 49 -2.32 7.16 -0.77
N LEU A 50 -1.46 6.21 -0.38
CA LEU A 50 -0.89 5.22 -1.31
C LEU A 50 -1.97 4.29 -1.88
N VAL A 51 -2.91 3.83 -1.04
CA VAL A 51 -4.00 2.93 -1.47
C VAL A 51 -4.97 3.65 -2.40
N GLN A 52 -5.32 4.91 -2.12
CA GLN A 52 -6.18 5.71 -2.99
C GLN A 52 -5.56 5.87 -4.38
N THR A 53 -4.25 6.13 -4.48
CA THR A 53 -3.55 6.23 -5.76
C THR A 53 -3.67 4.97 -6.60
N VAL A 54 -3.62 3.78 -6.00
CA VAL A 54 -3.73 2.50 -6.73
C VAL A 54 -5.16 2.25 -7.23
N ALA A 55 -6.19 2.66 -6.48
CA ALA A 55 -7.58 2.49 -6.90
C ALA A 55 -7.96 3.38 -8.10
N THR A 56 -7.27 4.51 -8.28
CA THR A 56 -7.47 5.45 -9.39
C THR A 56 -6.53 5.26 -10.56
N ALA A 57 -5.62 4.28 -10.54
CA ALA A 57 -4.80 4.01 -11.72
C ALA A 57 -5.72 3.54 -12.86
N PRO A 58 -5.89 4.31 -13.94
CA PRO A 58 -6.62 3.80 -15.09
C PRO A 58 -5.86 2.58 -15.58
N LYS A 59 -6.57 1.46 -15.78
CA LYS A 59 -6.05 0.38 -16.60
C LYS A 59 -5.74 1.01 -17.96
N SER A 60 -4.47 1.28 -18.24
CA SER A 60 -4.01 1.44 -19.62
C SER A 60 -4.23 0.09 -20.28
N ILE A 61 -5.44 -0.08 -20.81
CA ILE A 61 -5.75 -1.05 -21.85
C ILE A 61 -5.24 -0.37 -23.11
N ASP A 62 -3.93 -0.47 -23.35
CA ASP A 62 -3.38 -0.30 -24.69
C ASP A 62 -3.58 -1.65 -25.40
N ASP A 63 -4.79 -1.84 -25.92
CA ASP A 63 -5.10 -2.86 -26.92
C ASP A 63 -6.31 -2.35 -27.72
N GLN A 64 -6.05 -1.33 -28.55
CA GLN A 64 -6.96 -0.91 -29.61
C GLN A 64 -6.17 -0.14 -30.67
N LYS A 65 -5.55 -0.89 -31.59
CA LYS A 65 -5.34 -0.43 -32.97
C LYS A 65 -5.78 -1.56 -33.88
N ALA A 66 -7.08 -1.63 -34.15
CA ALA A 66 -7.68 -1.11 -35.37
C ALA A 66 -7.26 -1.93 -36.60
N VAL A 67 -8.15 -2.85 -36.92
CA VAL A 67 -8.38 -3.44 -38.24
C VAL A 67 -8.57 -2.35 -39.32
N ASP A 68 -8.26 -2.74 -40.56
CA ASP A 68 -8.61 -2.12 -41.87
C ASP A 68 -7.82 -0.91 -42.43
N HIS A 69 -6.84 -1.24 -43.29
CA HIS A 69 -6.55 -0.65 -44.62
C HIS A 69 -5.36 -1.44 -45.21
N ALA A 70 -5.32 -1.97 -46.43
CA ALA A 70 -6.05 -1.75 -47.67
C ALA A 70 -5.99 -3.01 -48.57
#